data_AF-A0A7Y5KDT4-F1
#
_entry.id   AF-A0A7Y5KDT4-F1
#
_cell.length_a   1.000
_cell.length_b   1.000
_cell.length_c   1.000
_cell.angle_alpha   90.00
_cell.angle_beta   90.00
_cell.angle_gamma   90.00
#
_symmetry.space_group_name_H-M   'P 1'
#
loop_
_entity.id
_entity.type
_entity.pdbx_description
1 polymer ?
#
loop_
_entity_poly.entity_id
_entity_poly.type
_entity_poly.pdbx_seq_one_letter_code
_entity_poly.pdbx_strand_id
1 'polypeptide(L)'
;MNTSLQESDDLFVIAVASEAHVKYAEQISRMLEESAKARGIGIAKRPPEYIAQKMREGKAVIAFHRDGRLAGYSYIETWMHGRYVANSGLIVDPEFRNYGIGKRIKHTIFELSRKKFPNAKIFSITTSHAVMKMNTELGFKPVPFSELPADDEFWQGCSTCKNFDILSRNNRKYCLCTGLQFDPHAERAAAIMKRENRLVVLAFSGGLDTAYCAKFLSTDLELEVHSVVVNTGGFTASELAEIEATAYRLGVKQHVVLDETANYYAKCIKYLIFGNVLKNNTYPLSASAERVFQATALAQYARAIKAGSIAHGSTGLDNDQVRFDIAFNILIPEATILAPIRDHHVSRNQEIEYLKKHGVEYDWTRAQYSLNKGLWGATIGGRETFTSSEWLPEEAFPTRFNAGAPQTVELHFKQGELFGINDALFDDPVQAIQYLEKIAGPYAIGRDLHVDDTTIGIKDRIGFEAAAPLIIIKAHHALEKHALTKWQLYWKDQLANWYGTMLHEGQYLDPVMRNIESFLENAQQNVSGMVSVHLAPYRFQILGVTSPHDLMSPEFSAYNEASHSWTAEDTRGFAKMLANPYTIYYKVNKPNADI
;
A
#
# COMPACT_ATOMS: atom_id res chain seq x y z
N MET A 1 -26.35 48.18 14.78
CA MET A 1 -27.82 48.07 14.60
C MET A 1 -28.17 46.60 14.51
N ASN A 2 -29.16 46.20 15.31
CA ASN A 2 -29.64 44.83 15.53
C ASN A 2 -29.67 43.93 14.28
N THR A 3 -28.97 42.81 14.35
CA THR A 3 -29.36 41.59 13.63
C THR A 3 -29.94 40.63 14.67
N SER A 4 -31.27 40.66 14.75
CA SER A 4 -32.09 39.73 15.51
C SER A 4 -31.75 38.28 15.18
N LEU A 5 -31.50 37.51 16.22
CA LEU A 5 -31.56 36.05 16.25
C LEU A 5 -32.86 35.57 15.58
N GLN A 6 -32.77 34.97 14.39
CA GLN A 6 -33.78 34.04 13.92
C GLN A 6 -33.57 32.74 14.72
N GLU A 7 -34.21 32.63 15.89
CA GLU A 7 -34.42 31.34 16.52
C GLU A 7 -35.22 30.48 15.54
N SER A 8 -34.61 29.41 15.01
CA SER A 8 -35.33 28.49 14.13
C SER A 8 -36.48 27.83 14.90
N ASP A 9 -37.69 27.92 14.33
CA ASP A 9 -38.95 27.30 14.78
C ASP A 9 -38.95 25.75 14.64
N ASP A 10 -37.78 25.11 14.80
CA ASP A 10 -37.65 23.67 14.66
C ASP A 10 -38.06 22.96 15.96
N LEU A 11 -39.26 22.37 15.96
CA LEU A 11 -39.86 21.64 17.07
C LEU A 11 -39.09 20.37 17.50
N PHE A 12 -38.12 19.91 16.71
CA PHE A 12 -37.42 18.63 16.96
C PHE A 12 -35.90 18.75 16.90
N VAL A 13 -35.24 18.15 17.88
CA VAL A 13 -33.78 18.00 17.96
C VAL A 13 -33.41 16.60 17.48
N ILE A 14 -32.53 16.50 16.48
CA ILE A 14 -32.05 15.24 15.93
C ILE A 14 -30.53 15.20 16.09
N ALA A 15 -30.02 14.15 16.71
CA ALA A 15 -28.59 14.03 16.99
C ALA A 15 -28.12 12.57 16.83
N VAL A 16 -26.80 12.41 16.70
CA VAL A 16 -26.15 11.11 16.85
C VAL A 16 -26.30 10.69 18.30
N ALA A 17 -26.87 9.51 18.52
CA ALA A 17 -27.05 8.95 19.85
C ALA A 17 -25.69 8.62 20.48
N SER A 18 -25.66 8.68 21.80
CA SER A 18 -24.46 8.50 22.64
C SER A 18 -24.84 7.75 23.90
N GLU A 19 -23.88 7.51 24.79
CA GLU A 19 -24.12 6.83 26.06
C GLU A 19 -25.23 7.48 26.92
N ALA A 20 -25.35 8.81 26.89
CA ALA A 20 -26.40 9.56 27.62
C ALA A 20 -27.83 9.18 27.19
N HIS A 21 -27.99 8.58 26.01
CA HIS A 21 -29.27 8.20 25.43
C HIS A 21 -29.68 6.75 25.73
N VAL A 22 -28.79 5.93 26.33
CA VAL A 22 -29.04 4.51 26.61
C VAL A 22 -30.30 4.28 27.46
N LYS A 23 -30.63 5.23 28.34
CA LYS A 23 -31.86 5.20 29.15
C LYS A 23 -33.16 5.09 28.33
N TYR A 24 -33.15 5.44 27.05
CA TYR A 24 -34.31 5.33 26.16
C TYR A 24 -34.39 4.00 25.40
N ALA A 25 -33.40 3.10 25.53
CA ALA A 25 -33.32 1.87 24.76
C ALA A 25 -34.55 0.96 24.95
N GLU A 26 -35.08 0.86 26.16
CA GLU A 26 -36.27 0.08 26.47
C GLU A 26 -37.54 0.67 25.84
N GLN A 27 -37.67 2.00 25.83
CA GLN A 27 -38.77 2.68 25.14
C GLN A 27 -38.71 2.43 23.63
N ILE A 28 -37.52 2.56 23.02
CA ILE A 28 -37.30 2.32 21.59
C ILE A 28 -37.61 0.87 21.22
N SER A 29 -37.16 -0.10 22.03
CA SER A 29 -37.47 -1.53 21.84
C SER A 29 -38.98 -1.76 21.79
N ARG A 30 -39.74 -1.13 22.69
CA ARG A 30 -41.20 -1.25 22.73
C ARG A 30 -41.85 -0.61 21.50
N MET A 31 -41.43 0.60 21.12
CA MET A 31 -41.93 1.28 19.92
C MET A 31 -41.70 0.46 18.64
N LEU A 32 -40.54 -0.19 18.50
CA LEU A 32 -40.24 -1.09 17.38
C LEU A 32 -41.16 -2.32 17.38
N GLU A 33 -41.38 -2.94 18.54
CA GLU A 33 -42.24 -4.11 18.70
C GLU A 33 -43.70 -3.80 18.37
N GLU A 34 -44.25 -2.72 18.92
CA GLU A 34 -45.63 -2.27 18.68
C GLU A 34 -45.86 -1.91 17.20
N SER A 35 -44.89 -1.23 16.59
CA SER A 35 -44.96 -0.88 15.17
C SER A 35 -44.89 -2.09 14.24
N ALA A 36 -44.16 -3.14 14.63
CA ALA A 36 -44.11 -4.41 13.90
C ALA A 36 -45.44 -5.16 13.99
N LYS A 37 -46.02 -5.27 15.21
CA LYS A 37 -47.33 -5.87 15.46
C LYS A 37 -48.43 -5.19 14.64
N ALA A 38 -48.46 -3.84 14.64
CA ALA A 38 -49.46 -3.07 13.89
C ALA A 38 -49.40 -3.30 12.36
N ARG A 39 -48.23 -3.64 11.82
CA ARG A 39 -48.02 -3.88 10.39
C ARG A 39 -48.17 -5.34 9.98
N GLY A 40 -48.43 -6.25 10.92
CA GLY A 40 -48.56 -7.68 10.65
C GLY A 40 -47.32 -8.29 10.01
N ILE A 41 -46.14 -7.72 10.30
CA ILE A 41 -44.83 -8.18 9.85
C ILE A 41 -44.03 -8.55 11.09
N GLY A 42 -43.65 -9.83 11.21
CA GLY A 42 -42.71 -10.26 12.24
C GLY A 42 -41.33 -9.71 11.91
N ILE A 43 -40.95 -8.63 12.59
CA ILE A 43 -39.56 -8.20 12.66
C ILE A 43 -39.08 -8.65 14.04
N ALA A 44 -37.93 -9.32 14.10
CA ALA A 44 -37.33 -9.76 15.35
C ALA A 44 -37.20 -8.58 16.34
N LYS A 45 -37.78 -8.74 17.53
CA LYS A 45 -37.64 -7.80 18.65
C LYS A 45 -36.16 -7.45 18.82
N ARG A 46 -35.84 -6.16 18.90
CA ARG A 46 -34.48 -5.69 19.15
C ARG A 46 -34.31 -5.52 20.65
N PRO A 47 -33.49 -6.34 21.32
CA PRO A 47 -33.31 -6.21 22.77
C PRO A 47 -32.82 -4.81 23.13
N PRO A 48 -33.25 -4.25 24.28
CA PRO A 48 -32.75 -2.97 24.77
C PRO A 48 -31.21 -2.91 24.83
N GLU A 49 -30.54 -4.02 25.21
CA GLU A 49 -29.09 -4.11 25.27
C GLU A 49 -28.45 -3.88 23.90
N TYR A 50 -29.04 -4.47 22.86
CA TYR A 50 -28.58 -4.32 21.48
C TYR A 50 -28.76 -2.87 20.99
N ILE A 51 -29.90 -2.24 21.30
CA ILE A 51 -30.14 -0.82 20.98
C ILE A 51 -29.13 0.08 21.70
N ALA A 52 -28.89 -0.19 22.99
CA ALA A 52 -27.92 0.55 23.80
C ALA A 52 -26.49 0.43 23.23
N GLN A 53 -26.11 -0.77 22.80
CA GLN A 53 -24.82 -0.99 22.15
C GLN A 53 -24.64 -0.11 20.90
N LYS A 54 -25.66 -0.04 20.02
CA LYS A 54 -25.59 0.83 18.82
C LYS A 54 -25.42 2.32 19.17
N MET A 55 -26.00 2.77 20.28
CA MET A 55 -25.80 4.14 20.76
C MET A 55 -24.37 4.37 21.27
N ARG A 56 -23.80 3.41 22.04
CA ARG A 56 -22.42 3.51 22.53
C ARG A 56 -21.39 3.49 21.40
N GLU A 57 -21.63 2.71 20.35
CA GLU A 57 -20.79 2.70 19.14
C GLU A 57 -20.94 3.97 18.28
N GLY A 58 -21.82 4.91 18.67
CA GLY A 58 -22.18 6.09 17.89
C GLY A 58 -22.79 5.72 16.53
N LYS A 59 -23.45 4.57 16.43
CA LYS A 59 -24.07 4.03 15.21
C LYS A 59 -25.59 4.21 15.22
N ALA A 60 -26.12 5.21 15.92
CA ALA A 60 -27.54 5.48 15.96
C ALA A 60 -27.85 6.96 15.92
N VAL A 61 -29.03 7.29 15.41
CA VAL A 61 -29.62 8.63 15.39
C VAL A 61 -30.89 8.58 16.22
N ILE A 62 -31.05 9.58 17.07
CA ILE A 62 -32.20 9.73 17.97
C ILE A 62 -32.79 11.13 17.81
N ALA A 63 -34.11 11.21 17.87
CA ALA A 63 -34.85 12.46 17.74
C ALA A 63 -35.71 12.69 18.98
N PHE A 64 -35.74 13.94 19.45
CA PHE A 64 -36.57 14.40 20.56
C PHE A 64 -37.41 15.59 20.13
N HIS A 65 -38.63 15.67 20.64
CA HIS A 65 -39.37 16.92 20.64
C HIS A 65 -38.75 17.88 21.68
N ARG A 66 -38.90 19.20 21.50
CA ARG A 66 -38.32 20.19 22.43
C ARG A 66 -38.78 20.07 23.87
N ASP A 67 -39.92 19.44 24.13
CA ASP A 67 -40.41 19.12 25.48
C ASP A 67 -39.71 17.91 26.13
N GLY A 68 -38.71 17.32 25.46
CA GLY A 68 -37.92 16.20 25.96
C GLY A 68 -38.50 14.81 25.65
N ARG A 69 -39.65 14.73 24.98
CA ARG A 69 -40.23 13.43 24.57
C ARG A 69 -39.47 12.82 23.40
N LEU A 70 -39.22 11.52 23.50
CA LEU A 70 -38.61 10.75 22.41
C LEU A 70 -39.54 10.76 21.18
N ALA A 71 -39.03 11.26 20.06
CA ALA A 71 -39.79 11.40 18.83
C ALA A 71 -39.46 10.33 17.78
N GLY A 72 -38.23 9.81 17.76
CA GLY A 72 -37.86 8.74 16.83
C GLY A 72 -36.43 8.25 16.96
N TYR A 73 -36.12 7.19 16.22
CA TYR A 73 -34.85 6.48 16.29
C TYR A 73 -34.54 5.76 14.97
N SER A 74 -33.24 5.59 14.67
CA SER A 74 -32.73 4.69 13.63
C SER A 74 -31.27 4.33 13.95
N TYR A 75 -30.77 3.21 13.42
CA TYR A 75 -29.40 2.75 13.67
C TYR A 75 -28.74 2.13 12.44
N ILE A 76 -27.42 2.05 12.48
CA ILE A 76 -26.57 1.49 11.42
C ILE A 76 -26.26 0.03 11.74
N GLU A 77 -26.49 -0.83 10.75
CA GLU A 77 -26.02 -2.22 10.73
C GLU A 77 -24.96 -2.40 9.65
N THR A 78 -23.97 -3.24 9.90
CA THR A 78 -22.82 -3.48 9.02
C THR A 78 -22.66 -4.97 8.73
N TRP A 79 -22.44 -5.33 7.46
CA TRP A 79 -22.24 -6.71 7.01
C TRP A 79 -20.96 -6.83 6.18
N MET A 80 -20.46 -8.07 6.03
CA MET A 80 -19.26 -8.41 5.23
C MET A 80 -18.06 -7.48 5.49
N HIS A 81 -17.69 -7.31 6.76
CA HIS A 81 -16.62 -6.39 7.21
C HIS A 81 -16.84 -4.92 6.84
N GLY A 82 -18.09 -4.46 6.80
CA GLY A 82 -18.44 -3.06 6.54
C GLY A 82 -18.57 -2.70 5.06
N ARG A 83 -18.52 -3.68 4.14
CA ARG A 83 -18.79 -3.45 2.71
C ARG A 83 -20.24 -3.08 2.43
N TYR A 84 -21.16 -3.62 3.23
CA TYR A 84 -22.58 -3.32 3.13
C TYR A 84 -23.10 -2.74 4.44
N VAL A 85 -23.88 -1.67 4.32
CA VAL A 85 -24.45 -0.94 5.46
C VAL A 85 -25.96 -0.81 5.29
N ALA A 86 -26.72 -1.03 6.36
CA ALA A 86 -28.16 -0.80 6.37
C ALA A 86 -28.55 0.23 7.43
N ASN A 87 -29.29 1.26 7.01
CA ASN A 87 -29.95 2.20 7.92
C ASN A 87 -31.25 1.55 8.42
N SER A 88 -31.15 0.87 9.55
CA SER A 88 -32.17 -0.01 10.11
C SER A 88 -32.97 0.65 11.22
N GLY A 89 -34.07 0.01 11.61
CA GLY A 89 -34.83 0.38 12.80
C GLY A 89 -35.46 1.78 12.77
N LEU A 90 -35.73 2.36 11.59
CA LEU A 90 -36.42 3.65 11.50
C LEU A 90 -37.80 3.54 12.16
N ILE A 91 -37.96 4.27 13.26
CA ILE A 91 -39.22 4.36 14.00
C ILE A 91 -39.47 5.81 14.41
N VAL A 92 -40.73 6.23 14.28
CA VAL A 92 -41.23 7.54 14.71
C VAL A 92 -42.46 7.29 15.57
N ASP A 93 -42.49 7.95 16.72
CA ASP A 93 -43.63 7.91 17.62
C ASP A 93 -44.93 8.29 16.87
N PRO A 94 -46.04 7.54 17.03
CA PRO A 94 -47.31 7.84 16.37
C PRO A 94 -47.73 9.31 16.42
N GLU A 95 -47.50 10.00 17.54
CA GLU A 95 -47.89 11.40 17.74
C GLU A 95 -47.16 12.35 16.77
N PHE A 96 -45.94 12.00 16.36
CA PHE A 96 -45.08 12.88 15.59
C PHE A 96 -44.89 12.48 14.11
N ARG A 97 -45.59 11.45 13.62
CA ARG A 97 -45.39 10.92 12.25
C ARG A 97 -45.66 11.92 11.12
N ASN A 98 -46.55 12.88 11.34
CA ASN A 98 -46.95 13.86 10.32
C ASN A 98 -46.08 15.12 10.28
N TYR A 99 -45.06 15.22 11.13
CA TYR A 99 -44.15 16.38 11.20
C TYR A 99 -42.87 16.22 10.36
N GLY A 100 -42.80 15.21 9.49
CA GLY A 100 -41.65 15.00 8.58
C GLY A 100 -40.37 14.48 9.25
N ILE A 101 -40.41 14.16 10.55
CA ILE A 101 -39.26 13.71 11.34
C ILE A 101 -38.63 12.43 10.77
N GLY A 102 -39.44 11.50 10.28
CA GLY A 102 -38.94 10.26 9.67
C GLY A 102 -37.98 10.51 8.52
N LYS A 103 -38.25 11.51 7.68
CA LYS A 103 -37.36 11.93 6.59
C LYS A 103 -36.08 12.55 7.12
N ARG A 104 -36.17 13.40 8.16
CA ARG A 104 -34.99 14.03 8.78
C ARG A 104 -34.09 13.00 9.47
N ILE A 105 -34.63 12.09 10.28
CA ILE A 105 -33.87 10.98 10.89
C ILE A 105 -33.18 10.17 9.80
N LYS A 106 -33.90 9.85 8.72
CA LYS A 106 -33.38 9.05 7.60
C LYS A 106 -32.25 9.74 6.85
N HIS A 107 -32.33 11.06 6.66
CA HIS A 107 -31.23 11.85 6.10
C HIS A 107 -30.02 11.87 7.05
N THR A 108 -30.23 12.14 8.34
CA THR A 108 -29.14 12.18 9.33
C THR A 108 -28.43 10.84 9.49
N ILE A 109 -29.16 9.72 9.52
CA ILE A 109 -28.55 8.39 9.62
C ILE A 109 -27.83 8.02 8.31
N PHE A 110 -28.32 8.47 7.16
CA PHE A 110 -27.62 8.30 5.88
C PHE A 110 -26.28 9.05 5.87
N GLU A 111 -26.27 10.33 6.25
CA GLU A 111 -25.02 11.10 6.39
C GLU A 111 -24.06 10.48 7.41
N LEU A 112 -24.57 9.99 8.53
CA LEU A 112 -23.76 9.27 9.51
C LEU A 112 -23.14 7.99 8.93
N SER A 113 -23.91 7.23 8.14
CA SER A 113 -23.43 6.05 7.43
C SER A 113 -22.38 6.41 6.37
N ARG A 114 -22.58 7.48 5.59
CA ARG A 114 -21.59 7.98 4.63
C ARG A 114 -20.29 8.42 5.31
N LYS A 115 -20.38 9.06 6.48
CA LYS A 115 -19.21 9.49 7.26
C LYS A 115 -18.44 8.32 7.88
N LYS A 116 -19.14 7.36 8.47
CA LYS A 116 -18.51 6.21 9.17
C LYS A 116 -18.04 5.13 8.20
N PHE A 117 -18.72 4.98 7.06
CA PHE A 117 -18.48 3.93 6.07
C PHE A 117 -18.48 4.52 4.64
N PRO A 118 -17.49 5.36 4.30
CA PRO A 118 -17.49 6.16 3.07
C PRO A 118 -17.45 5.35 1.77
N ASN A 119 -16.97 4.11 1.81
CA ASN A 119 -16.89 3.22 0.65
C ASN A 119 -17.95 2.10 0.68
N ALA A 120 -18.80 2.04 1.71
CA ALA A 120 -19.81 0.98 1.81
C ALA A 120 -21.01 1.25 0.91
N LYS A 121 -21.53 0.17 0.30
CA LYS A 121 -22.86 0.18 -0.32
C LYS A 121 -23.91 0.27 0.77
N ILE A 122 -24.75 1.31 0.73
CA ILE A 122 -25.84 1.46 1.70
C ILE A 122 -27.09 0.86 1.06
N PHE A 123 -27.69 -0.13 1.70
CA PHE A 123 -28.85 -0.82 1.14
C PHE A 123 -30.06 -0.75 2.07
N SER A 124 -31.23 -1.01 1.49
CA SER A 124 -32.51 -1.01 2.16
C SER A 124 -33.42 -2.03 1.51
N ILE A 125 -34.03 -2.89 2.33
CA ILE A 125 -35.09 -3.81 1.90
C ILE A 125 -36.40 -3.34 2.52
N THR A 126 -37.42 -3.06 1.71
CA THR A 126 -38.70 -2.58 2.24
C THR A 126 -39.88 -2.92 1.34
N THR A 127 -41.06 -3.05 1.95
CA THR A 127 -42.37 -3.04 1.26
C THR A 127 -43.05 -1.68 1.36
N SER A 128 -42.48 -0.73 2.11
CA SER A 128 -43.11 0.56 2.38
C SER A 128 -42.80 1.57 1.29
N HIS A 129 -43.84 2.01 0.58
CA HIS A 129 -43.73 3.08 -0.41
C HIS A 129 -43.10 4.38 0.15
N ALA A 130 -43.40 4.74 1.40
CA ALA A 130 -42.81 5.91 2.04
C ALA A 130 -41.29 5.78 2.21
N VAL A 131 -40.83 4.59 2.63
CA VAL A 131 -39.39 4.28 2.80
C VAL A 131 -38.69 4.26 1.45
N MET A 132 -39.33 3.71 0.41
CA MET A 132 -38.82 3.74 -0.97
C MET A 132 -38.63 5.16 -1.46
N LYS A 133 -39.66 6.02 -1.36
CA LYS A 133 -39.58 7.42 -1.78
C LYS A 133 -38.42 8.15 -1.10
N MET A 134 -38.28 8.00 0.23
CA MET A 134 -37.17 8.60 0.97
C MET A 134 -35.80 8.07 0.53
N ASN A 135 -35.69 6.77 0.22
CA ASN A 135 -34.44 6.20 -0.29
C ASN A 135 -34.11 6.74 -1.69
N THR A 136 -35.09 6.82 -2.59
CA THR A 136 -34.91 7.36 -3.94
C THR A 136 -34.47 8.82 -3.91
N GLU A 137 -35.03 9.63 -3.01
CA GLU A 137 -34.59 11.02 -2.78
C GLU A 137 -33.13 11.11 -2.29
N LEU A 138 -32.62 10.08 -1.62
CA LEU A 138 -31.23 9.94 -1.18
C LEU A 138 -30.33 9.24 -2.22
N GLY A 139 -30.80 9.06 -3.45
CA GLY A 139 -30.01 8.48 -4.55
C GLY A 139 -29.98 6.95 -4.61
N PHE A 140 -30.77 6.24 -3.80
CA PHE A 140 -30.84 4.78 -3.89
C PHE A 140 -31.56 4.35 -5.18
N LYS A 141 -31.05 3.28 -5.81
CA LYS A 141 -31.62 2.67 -7.00
C LYS A 141 -32.15 1.27 -6.68
N PRO A 142 -33.22 0.80 -7.34
CA PRO A 142 -33.67 -0.59 -7.24
C PRO A 142 -32.58 -1.55 -7.73
N VAL A 143 -32.33 -2.62 -6.99
CA VAL A 143 -31.37 -3.67 -7.33
C VAL A 143 -31.97 -5.06 -7.12
N PRO A 144 -31.55 -6.08 -7.89
CA PRO A 144 -31.88 -7.47 -7.60
C PRO A 144 -31.26 -7.90 -6.26
N PHE A 145 -31.85 -8.91 -5.61
CA PHE A 145 -31.37 -9.38 -4.30
C PHE A 145 -29.97 -10.00 -4.37
N SER A 146 -29.52 -10.41 -5.56
CA SER A 146 -28.15 -10.86 -5.81
C SER A 146 -27.08 -9.79 -5.60
N GLU A 147 -27.46 -8.51 -5.55
CA GLU A 147 -26.55 -7.39 -5.25
C GLU A 147 -26.57 -6.97 -3.77
N LEU A 148 -27.42 -7.60 -2.96
CA LEU A 148 -27.50 -7.38 -1.51
C LEU A 148 -26.51 -8.32 -0.79
N PRO A 149 -26.30 -8.16 0.54
CA PRO A 149 -25.38 -9.02 1.27
C PRO A 149 -25.73 -10.51 1.12
N ALA A 150 -24.69 -11.32 0.85
CA ALA A 150 -24.86 -12.75 0.63
C ALA A 150 -24.83 -13.57 1.93
N ASP A 151 -24.40 -12.97 3.04
CA ASP A 151 -24.24 -13.62 4.33
C ASP A 151 -25.57 -14.14 4.91
N ASP A 152 -25.52 -15.37 5.44
CA ASP A 152 -26.69 -16.03 6.03
C ASP A 152 -27.24 -15.24 7.23
N GLU A 153 -26.35 -14.62 8.02
CA GLU A 153 -26.70 -13.85 9.21
C GLU A 153 -27.61 -12.66 8.89
N PHE A 154 -27.36 -11.95 7.79
CA PHE A 154 -28.27 -10.93 7.30
C PHE A 154 -29.67 -11.48 7.01
N TRP A 155 -29.75 -12.58 6.25
CA TRP A 155 -31.04 -13.16 5.85
C TRP A 155 -31.80 -13.80 7.02
N GLN A 156 -31.12 -14.19 8.11
CA GLN A 156 -31.76 -14.62 9.35
C GLN A 156 -32.66 -13.54 9.93
N GLY A 157 -32.38 -12.26 9.69
CA GLY A 157 -33.26 -11.15 10.08
C GLY A 157 -34.66 -11.24 9.46
N CYS A 158 -34.82 -11.96 8.34
CA CYS A 158 -36.10 -12.16 7.66
C CYS A 158 -36.88 -13.38 8.17
N SER A 159 -36.27 -14.28 8.96
CA SER A 159 -36.85 -15.57 9.38
C SER A 159 -38.17 -15.46 10.15
N THR A 160 -38.39 -14.33 10.81
CA THR A 160 -39.60 -14.04 11.60
C THR A 160 -40.73 -13.41 10.76
N CYS A 161 -40.46 -13.06 9.49
CA CYS A 161 -41.45 -12.46 8.62
C CYS A 161 -42.44 -13.50 8.11
N LYS A 162 -43.73 -13.16 8.04
CA LYS A 162 -44.78 -14.03 7.46
C LYS A 162 -44.55 -14.43 5.99
N ASN A 163 -43.68 -13.71 5.29
CA ASN A 163 -43.33 -13.94 3.88
C ASN A 163 -41.97 -14.64 3.73
N PHE A 164 -41.38 -15.16 4.81
CA PHE A 164 -40.06 -15.78 4.78
C PHE A 164 -40.02 -17.04 3.91
N ASP A 165 -41.15 -17.74 3.79
CA ASP A 165 -41.36 -18.86 2.87
C ASP A 165 -41.09 -18.45 1.41
N ILE A 166 -41.51 -17.25 1.00
CA ILE A 166 -41.32 -16.71 -0.35
C ILE A 166 -39.82 -16.50 -0.62
N LEU A 167 -39.09 -15.91 0.33
CA LEU A 167 -37.65 -15.72 0.20
C LEU A 167 -36.92 -17.05 0.12
N SER A 168 -37.30 -18.01 0.97
CA SER A 168 -36.66 -19.32 1.09
C SER A 168 -36.86 -20.18 -0.16
N ARG A 169 -38.10 -20.31 -0.64
CA ARG A 169 -38.41 -21.14 -1.83
C ARG A 169 -37.78 -20.63 -3.13
N ASN A 170 -37.36 -19.36 -3.16
CA ASN A 170 -36.73 -18.73 -4.31
C ASN A 170 -35.22 -18.58 -4.16
N ASN A 171 -34.61 -19.29 -3.19
CA ASN A 171 -33.17 -19.24 -2.90
C ASN A 171 -32.66 -17.79 -2.79
N ARG A 172 -33.43 -16.92 -2.09
CA ARG A 172 -33.10 -15.51 -1.83
C ARG A 172 -33.00 -14.62 -3.07
N LYS A 173 -33.43 -15.08 -4.25
CA LYS A 173 -33.38 -14.29 -5.48
C LYS A 173 -34.41 -13.16 -5.53
N TYR A 174 -35.56 -13.34 -4.87
CA TYR A 174 -36.63 -12.35 -4.80
C TYR A 174 -37.58 -12.61 -3.62
N CYS A 175 -38.22 -11.53 -3.17
CA CYS A 175 -39.27 -11.52 -2.15
C CYS A 175 -40.29 -10.43 -2.51
N LEU A 176 -41.32 -10.23 -1.68
CA LEU A 176 -42.27 -9.11 -1.84
C LEU A 176 -41.64 -7.75 -1.54
N CYS A 177 -40.51 -7.73 -0.83
CA CYS A 177 -39.76 -6.50 -0.59
C CYS A 177 -38.98 -6.08 -1.83
N THR A 178 -38.78 -4.77 -2.01
CA THR A 178 -37.85 -4.24 -3.00
C THR A 178 -36.50 -3.99 -2.37
N GLY A 179 -35.44 -4.46 -3.03
CA GLY A 179 -34.05 -4.14 -2.73
C GLY A 179 -33.70 -2.79 -3.33
N LEU A 180 -33.20 -1.88 -2.51
CA LEU A 180 -32.71 -0.56 -2.89
C LEU A 180 -31.28 -0.43 -2.42
N GLN A 181 -30.41 0.14 -3.26
CA GLN A 181 -29.00 0.35 -2.93
C GLN A 181 -28.52 1.72 -3.39
N PHE A 182 -27.81 2.39 -2.50
CA PHE A 182 -26.94 3.51 -2.81
C PHE A 182 -25.51 2.98 -2.93
N ASP A 183 -24.90 3.20 -4.09
CA ASP A 183 -23.53 2.81 -4.37
C ASP A 183 -22.66 4.08 -4.48
N PRO A 184 -21.76 4.34 -3.51
CA PRO A 184 -20.91 5.52 -3.55
C PRO A 184 -19.90 5.50 -4.70
N HIS A 185 -19.54 4.31 -5.20
CA HIS A 185 -18.65 4.19 -6.34
C HIS A 185 -19.36 4.56 -7.64
N ALA A 186 -20.66 4.29 -7.75
CA ALA A 186 -21.46 4.71 -8.89
C ALA A 186 -21.61 6.24 -8.96
N GLU A 187 -21.70 6.94 -7.82
CA GLU A 187 -21.68 8.41 -7.79
C GLU A 187 -20.32 8.97 -8.21
N ARG A 188 -19.22 8.40 -7.69
CA ARG A 188 -17.86 8.81 -8.09
C ARG A 188 -17.65 8.57 -9.59
N ALA A 189 -18.04 7.42 -10.10
CA ALA A 189 -18.01 7.09 -11.53
C ALA A 189 -18.83 8.10 -12.34
N ALA A 190 -20.06 8.41 -11.93
CA ALA A 190 -20.89 9.40 -12.62
C ALA A 190 -20.28 10.82 -12.58
N ALA A 191 -19.61 11.20 -11.49
CA ALA A 191 -18.89 12.46 -11.40
C ALA A 191 -17.68 12.50 -12.34
N ILE A 192 -16.95 11.39 -12.47
CA ILE A 192 -15.83 11.24 -13.40
C ILE A 192 -16.34 11.32 -14.85
N MET A 193 -17.41 10.60 -15.19
CA MET A 193 -18.01 10.60 -16.55
C MET A 193 -18.57 11.96 -16.98
N LYS A 194 -18.92 12.84 -16.04
CA LYS A 194 -19.40 14.20 -16.32
C LYS A 194 -18.28 15.22 -16.59
N ARG A 195 -17.00 14.82 -16.49
CA ARG A 195 -15.87 15.74 -16.67
C ARG A 195 -15.62 16.02 -18.14
N GLU A 196 -15.19 17.25 -18.41
CA GLU A 196 -14.75 17.68 -19.73
C GLU A 196 -13.44 17.00 -20.13
N ASN A 197 -12.47 16.91 -19.21
CA ASN A 197 -11.20 16.21 -19.45
C ASN A 197 -11.32 14.73 -19.09
N ARG A 198 -11.50 13.88 -20.11
CA ARG A 198 -11.68 12.43 -19.98
C ARG A 198 -10.39 11.62 -20.14
N LEU A 199 -9.24 12.29 -20.25
CA LEU A 199 -7.95 11.64 -20.39
C LEU A 199 -7.46 11.08 -19.05
N VAL A 200 -7.13 9.80 -19.04
CA VAL A 200 -6.51 9.11 -17.89
C VAL A 200 -5.18 8.49 -18.28
N VAL A 201 -4.14 8.77 -17.51
CA VAL A 201 -2.85 8.09 -17.62
C VAL A 201 -2.82 6.91 -16.66
N LEU A 202 -2.65 5.69 -17.17
CA LEU A 202 -2.62 4.46 -16.38
C LEU A 202 -1.18 3.94 -16.26
N ALA A 203 -0.69 3.77 -15.03
CA ALA A 203 0.48 2.96 -14.75
C ALA A 203 0.20 1.51 -15.19
N PHE A 204 0.92 1.03 -16.18
CA PHE A 204 0.62 -0.23 -16.85
C PHE A 204 1.83 -1.15 -16.88
N SER A 205 1.64 -2.40 -16.49
CA SER A 205 2.70 -3.44 -16.50
C SER A 205 2.37 -4.60 -17.44
N GLY A 206 1.17 -4.62 -18.04
CA GLY A 206 0.66 -5.76 -18.79
C GLY A 206 0.14 -6.91 -17.92
N GLY A 207 0.31 -6.83 -16.59
CA GLY A 207 -0.22 -7.80 -15.63
C GLY A 207 -1.75 -7.76 -15.49
N LEU A 208 -2.31 -8.80 -14.86
CA LEU A 208 -3.75 -8.99 -14.64
C LEU A 208 -4.43 -7.73 -14.08
N ASP A 209 -3.87 -7.20 -12.99
CA ASP A 209 -4.36 -6.04 -12.25
C ASP A 209 -4.49 -4.81 -13.18
N THR A 210 -3.42 -4.48 -13.90
CA THR A 210 -3.42 -3.34 -14.83
C THR A 210 -4.25 -3.59 -16.08
N ALA A 211 -4.43 -4.85 -16.49
CA ALA A 211 -5.33 -5.22 -17.58
C ALA A 211 -6.80 -5.00 -17.20
N TYR A 212 -7.19 -5.38 -15.97
CA TYR A 212 -8.49 -5.05 -15.40
C TYR A 212 -8.70 -3.53 -15.38
N CYS A 213 -7.73 -2.76 -14.86
CA CYS A 213 -7.81 -1.30 -14.83
C CYS A 213 -7.98 -0.70 -16.23
N ALA A 214 -7.17 -1.12 -17.21
CA ALA A 214 -7.27 -0.62 -18.58
C ALA A 214 -8.67 -0.86 -19.16
N LYS A 215 -9.24 -2.05 -18.94
CA LYS A 215 -10.55 -2.40 -19.47
C LYS A 215 -11.69 -1.69 -18.74
N PHE A 216 -11.63 -1.60 -17.41
CA PHE A 216 -12.61 -0.90 -16.58
C PHE A 216 -12.64 0.60 -16.87
N LEU A 217 -11.48 1.25 -16.93
CA LEU A 217 -11.39 2.69 -17.21
C LEU A 217 -11.91 3.03 -18.62
N SER A 218 -11.59 2.20 -19.61
CA SER A 218 -12.02 2.42 -21.00
C SER A 218 -13.48 2.06 -21.25
N THR A 219 -14.00 0.98 -20.65
CA THR A 219 -15.32 0.43 -20.96
C THR A 219 -16.41 0.93 -20.00
N ASP A 220 -16.17 0.87 -18.69
CA ASP A 220 -17.18 1.21 -17.68
C ASP A 220 -17.20 2.71 -17.38
N LEU A 221 -16.03 3.35 -17.35
CA LEU A 221 -15.91 4.81 -17.14
C LEU A 221 -15.80 5.60 -18.45
N GLU A 222 -15.69 4.90 -19.59
CA GLU A 222 -15.60 5.52 -20.93
C GLU A 222 -14.52 6.62 -21.00
N LEU A 223 -13.40 6.41 -20.31
CA LEU A 223 -12.26 7.33 -20.31
C LEU A 223 -11.33 7.04 -21.48
N GLU A 224 -10.65 8.08 -21.97
CA GLU A 224 -9.56 7.90 -22.92
C GLU A 224 -8.32 7.46 -22.16
N VAL A 225 -8.01 6.16 -22.23
CA VAL A 225 -6.88 5.57 -21.49
C VAL A 225 -5.59 5.70 -22.28
N HIS A 226 -4.60 6.36 -21.68
CA HIS A 226 -3.20 6.34 -22.11
C HIS A 226 -2.41 5.48 -21.13
N SER A 227 -1.97 4.30 -21.55
CA SER A 227 -1.17 3.42 -20.69
C SER A 227 0.29 3.78 -20.78
N VAL A 228 0.99 3.72 -19.65
CA VAL A 228 2.43 4.00 -19.59
C VAL A 228 3.14 2.89 -18.84
N VAL A 229 4.16 2.31 -19.47
CA VAL A 229 5.14 1.47 -18.81
C VAL A 229 6.32 2.35 -18.44
N VAL A 230 6.77 2.27 -17.19
CA VAL A 230 8.02 2.92 -16.78
C VAL A 230 9.09 1.84 -16.66
N ASN A 231 10.01 1.82 -17.62
CA ASN A 231 11.13 0.89 -17.63
C ASN A 231 12.26 1.42 -16.74
N THR A 232 12.63 0.62 -15.75
CA THR A 232 13.69 0.89 -14.77
C THR A 232 14.86 -0.09 -14.93
N GLY A 233 14.93 -0.78 -16.07
CA GLY A 233 15.97 -1.75 -16.44
C GLY A 233 15.58 -3.22 -16.25
N GLY A 234 14.31 -3.50 -15.91
CA GLY A 234 13.78 -4.85 -15.70
C GLY A 234 13.25 -5.57 -16.95
N PHE A 235 12.94 -4.82 -18.01
CA PHE A 235 12.27 -5.35 -19.21
C PHE A 235 13.21 -5.50 -20.40
N THR A 236 13.01 -6.56 -21.16
CA THR A 236 13.59 -6.75 -22.50
C THR A 236 12.75 -6.03 -23.56
N ALA A 237 13.36 -5.73 -24.71
CA ALA A 237 12.65 -5.10 -25.82
C ALA A 237 11.45 -5.93 -26.34
N SER A 238 11.55 -7.26 -26.31
CA SER A 238 10.45 -8.15 -26.68
C SER A 238 9.29 -8.09 -25.68
N GLU A 239 9.59 -8.06 -24.37
CA GLU A 239 8.55 -7.93 -23.35
C GLU A 239 7.81 -6.59 -23.46
N LEU A 240 8.53 -5.50 -23.72
CA LEU A 240 7.92 -4.18 -23.92
C LEU A 240 6.97 -4.17 -25.15
N ALA A 241 7.39 -4.79 -26.26
CA ALA A 241 6.55 -4.91 -27.46
C ALA A 241 5.28 -5.75 -27.22
N GLU A 242 5.39 -6.83 -26.43
CA GLU A 242 4.24 -7.65 -26.04
C GLU A 242 3.27 -6.90 -25.12
N ILE A 243 3.79 -6.10 -24.18
CA ILE A 243 2.99 -5.25 -23.29
C ILE A 243 2.24 -4.19 -24.10
N GLU A 244 2.91 -3.54 -25.06
CA GLU A 244 2.30 -2.57 -25.95
C GLU A 244 1.15 -3.18 -26.77
N ALA A 245 1.39 -4.32 -27.43
CA ALA A 245 0.36 -5.02 -28.19
C ALA A 245 -0.83 -5.42 -27.30
N THR A 246 -0.57 -5.79 -26.04
CA THR A 246 -1.60 -6.12 -25.06
C THR A 246 -2.40 -4.90 -24.63
N ALA A 247 -1.76 -3.75 -24.40
CA ALA A 247 -2.43 -2.51 -24.06
C ALA A 247 -3.48 -2.14 -25.13
N TYR A 248 -3.10 -2.18 -26.41
CA TYR A 248 -4.02 -1.88 -27.50
C TYR A 248 -5.20 -2.86 -27.59
N ARG A 249 -4.97 -4.17 -27.38
CA ARG A 249 -6.04 -5.17 -27.32
C ARG A 249 -7.04 -4.91 -26.19
N LEU A 250 -6.59 -4.30 -25.10
CA LEU A 250 -7.44 -3.96 -23.95
C LEU A 250 -8.27 -2.69 -24.16
N GLY A 251 -8.09 -1.98 -25.28
CA GLY A 251 -8.84 -0.76 -25.60
C GLY A 251 -8.13 0.53 -25.18
N VAL A 252 -6.83 0.46 -24.85
CA VAL A 252 -6.00 1.65 -24.62
C VAL A 252 -5.87 2.46 -25.93
N LYS A 253 -5.97 3.78 -25.82
CA LYS A 253 -5.89 4.69 -26.98
C LYS A 253 -4.45 4.99 -27.40
N GLN A 254 -3.57 5.15 -26.43
CA GLN A 254 -2.14 5.42 -26.63
C GLN A 254 -1.31 4.67 -25.60
N HIS A 255 -0.21 4.07 -26.05
CA HIS A 255 0.77 3.40 -25.21
C HIS A 255 2.10 4.15 -25.28
N VAL A 256 2.79 4.28 -24.14
CA VAL A 256 4.13 4.89 -24.07
C VAL A 256 5.00 4.07 -23.13
N VAL A 257 6.26 3.89 -23.52
CA VAL A 257 7.31 3.40 -22.62
C VAL A 257 8.19 4.59 -22.23
N LEU A 258 8.31 4.85 -20.94
CA LEU A 258 9.25 5.81 -20.38
C LEU A 258 10.47 5.05 -19.87
N ASP A 259 11.64 5.30 -20.45
CA ASP A 259 12.89 4.73 -19.96
C ASP A 259 13.48 5.62 -18.87
N GLU A 260 13.42 5.14 -17.63
CA GLU A 260 13.93 5.78 -16.42
C GLU A 260 15.20 5.09 -15.90
N THR A 261 15.76 4.14 -16.63
CA THR A 261 16.85 3.27 -16.12
C THR A 261 18.05 4.08 -15.63
N ALA A 262 18.54 5.03 -16.45
CA ALA A 262 19.68 5.87 -16.10
C ALA A 262 19.36 6.83 -14.93
N ASN A 263 18.16 7.41 -14.92
CA ASN A 263 17.73 8.31 -13.85
C ASN A 263 17.54 7.55 -12.53
N TYR A 264 16.96 6.35 -12.57
CA TYR A 264 16.81 5.47 -11.42
C TYR A 264 18.16 5.05 -10.83
N TYR A 265 19.16 4.75 -11.68
CA TYR A 265 20.51 4.52 -11.18
C TYR A 265 21.07 5.76 -10.48
N ALA A 266 21.15 6.87 -11.20
CA ALA A 266 21.82 8.09 -10.75
C ALA A 266 21.21 8.67 -9.47
N LYS A 267 19.89 8.55 -9.32
CA LYS A 267 19.14 9.18 -8.23
C LYS A 267 18.71 8.23 -7.12
N CYS A 268 18.89 6.92 -7.28
CA CYS A 268 18.47 5.92 -6.30
C CYS A 268 19.53 4.87 -6.03
N ILE A 269 19.80 4.01 -7.02
CA ILE A 269 20.68 2.84 -6.82
C ILE A 269 22.06 3.28 -6.36
N LYS A 270 22.61 4.34 -6.97
CA LYS A 270 23.86 4.95 -6.54
C LYS A 270 23.91 5.19 -5.02
N TYR A 271 22.85 5.76 -4.45
CA TYR A 271 22.79 6.04 -3.01
C TYR A 271 22.46 4.80 -2.16
N LEU A 272 21.75 3.81 -2.71
CA LEU A 272 21.61 2.50 -2.06
C LEU A 272 22.99 1.82 -1.92
N ILE A 273 23.85 1.92 -2.94
CA ILE A 273 25.23 1.45 -2.90
C ILE A 273 26.04 2.26 -1.89
N PHE A 274 26.06 3.59 -2.02
CA PHE A 274 26.85 4.48 -1.15
C PHE A 274 26.46 4.34 0.32
N GLY A 275 25.18 4.05 0.60
CA GLY A 275 24.69 3.77 1.95
C GLY A 275 24.86 2.34 2.42
N ASN A 276 25.26 1.38 1.56
CA ASN A 276 25.17 -0.06 1.83
C ASN A 276 23.77 -0.49 2.33
N VAL A 277 22.73 0.07 1.73
CA VAL A 277 21.37 -0.01 2.26
C VAL A 277 20.82 -1.44 2.17
N LEU A 278 20.56 -2.03 3.34
CA LEU A 278 19.81 -3.28 3.49
C LEU A 278 18.73 -3.07 4.56
N LYS A 279 17.46 -3.10 4.17
CA LYS A 279 16.35 -2.99 5.10
C LYS A 279 16.34 -4.20 6.02
N ASN A 280 16.33 -3.92 7.32
CA ASN A 280 16.48 -4.88 8.40
C ASN A 280 17.69 -5.82 8.22
N ASN A 281 18.77 -5.33 7.58
CA ASN A 281 19.98 -6.08 7.24
C ASN A 281 19.80 -7.24 6.25
N THR A 282 18.67 -7.28 5.53
CA THR A 282 18.33 -8.38 4.61
C THR A 282 18.03 -7.87 3.19
N TYR A 283 17.10 -6.93 3.05
CA TYR A 283 16.48 -6.63 1.76
C TYR A 283 17.09 -5.37 1.09
N PRO A 284 17.60 -5.45 -0.15
CA PRO A 284 18.26 -4.32 -0.82
C PRO A 284 17.30 -3.31 -1.46
N LEU A 285 16.01 -3.31 -1.07
CA LEU A 285 14.98 -2.38 -1.55
C LEU A 285 14.67 -2.46 -3.06
N SER A 286 14.83 -3.64 -3.66
CA SER A 286 14.67 -3.90 -5.11
C SER A 286 13.41 -3.29 -5.73
N ALA A 287 12.22 -3.57 -5.19
CA ALA A 287 10.96 -3.06 -5.75
C ALA A 287 10.51 -1.74 -5.09
N SER A 288 10.70 -1.58 -3.78
CA SER A 288 10.13 -0.44 -3.06
C SER A 288 10.73 0.89 -3.50
N ALA A 289 12.05 0.91 -3.74
CA ALA A 289 12.74 2.10 -4.18
C ALA A 289 12.39 2.44 -5.64
N GLU A 290 12.22 1.42 -6.48
CA GLU A 290 11.83 1.55 -7.89
C GLU A 290 10.48 2.25 -8.08
N ARG A 291 9.49 1.91 -7.25
CA ARG A 291 8.10 2.40 -7.36
C ARG A 291 7.97 3.92 -7.26
N VAL A 292 8.81 4.55 -6.46
CA VAL A 292 8.86 6.02 -6.35
C VAL A 292 9.23 6.66 -7.69
N PHE A 293 10.18 6.07 -8.41
CA PHE A 293 10.64 6.59 -9.70
C PHE A 293 9.60 6.35 -10.79
N GLN A 294 8.96 5.17 -10.77
CA GLN A 294 7.81 4.89 -11.64
C GLN A 294 6.68 5.91 -11.42
N ALA A 295 6.32 6.17 -10.16
CA ALA A 295 5.28 7.13 -9.83
C ALA A 295 5.65 8.57 -10.24
N THR A 296 6.90 8.98 -10.01
CA THR A 296 7.40 10.31 -10.37
C THR A 296 7.38 10.54 -11.88
N ALA A 297 7.90 9.58 -12.66
CA ALA A 297 7.92 9.66 -14.11
C ALA A 297 6.50 9.70 -14.71
N LEU A 298 5.61 8.85 -14.18
CA LEU A 298 4.21 8.83 -14.59
C LEU A 298 3.50 10.16 -14.31
N ALA A 299 3.71 10.74 -13.14
CA ALA A 299 3.13 12.04 -12.78
C ALA A 299 3.64 13.17 -13.68
N GLN A 300 4.93 13.17 -14.00
CA GLN A 300 5.53 14.14 -14.90
C GLN A 300 4.96 14.03 -16.32
N TYR A 301 4.82 12.80 -16.84
CA TYR A 301 4.20 12.55 -18.13
C TYR A 301 2.72 12.98 -18.15
N ALA A 302 1.95 12.58 -17.15
CA ALA A 302 0.54 12.96 -17.02
C ALA A 302 0.34 14.48 -16.99
N ARG A 303 1.22 15.18 -16.28
CA ARG A 303 1.21 16.65 -16.22
C ARG A 303 1.58 17.27 -17.56
N ALA A 304 2.58 16.73 -18.26
CA ALA A 304 3.01 17.22 -19.57
C ALA A 304 1.89 17.14 -20.62
N ILE A 305 1.09 16.07 -20.58
CA ILE A 305 -0.05 15.89 -21.49
C ILE A 305 -1.37 16.47 -20.93
N LYS A 306 -1.34 17.09 -19.75
CA LYS A 306 -2.50 17.68 -19.05
C LYS A 306 -3.64 16.68 -18.83
N ALA A 307 -3.31 15.46 -18.41
CA ALA A 307 -4.30 14.44 -18.09
C ALA A 307 -5.19 14.89 -16.92
N GLY A 308 -6.51 14.67 -17.05
CA GLY A 308 -7.46 15.01 -15.99
C GLY A 308 -7.44 14.01 -14.83
N SER A 309 -6.96 12.79 -15.08
CA SER A 309 -6.82 11.74 -14.09
C SER A 309 -5.53 10.94 -14.29
N ILE A 310 -5.04 10.34 -13.22
CA ILE A 310 -3.91 9.41 -13.20
C ILE A 310 -4.34 8.15 -12.44
N ALA A 311 -3.95 6.98 -12.91
CA ALA A 311 -4.44 5.71 -12.41
C ALA A 311 -3.33 4.70 -12.16
N HIS A 312 -3.53 3.84 -11.17
CA HIS A 312 -2.65 2.71 -10.87
C HIS A 312 -3.47 1.49 -10.41
N GLY A 313 -2.87 0.30 -10.54
CA GLY A 313 -3.51 -0.99 -10.20
C GLY A 313 -3.21 -1.52 -8.80
N SER A 314 -2.75 -0.69 -7.86
CA SER A 314 -2.37 -1.19 -6.53
C SER A 314 -3.58 -1.62 -5.71
N THR A 315 -3.40 -2.63 -4.85
CA THR A 315 -4.42 -3.06 -3.89
C THR A 315 -4.46 -2.16 -2.66
N GLY A 316 -5.52 -2.29 -1.84
CA GLY A 316 -5.68 -1.51 -0.61
C GLY A 316 -4.83 -1.97 0.58
N LEU A 317 -4.07 -3.06 0.45
CA LEU A 317 -3.21 -3.60 1.54
C LEU A 317 -1.72 -3.46 1.23
N ASP A 318 -1.36 -3.02 0.04
CA ASP A 318 0.02 -2.89 -0.42
C ASP A 318 0.58 -1.48 -0.12
N ASN A 319 1.88 -1.40 0.15
CA ASN A 319 2.62 -0.14 0.27
C ASN A 319 2.68 0.64 -1.05
N ASP A 320 2.59 -0.04 -2.20
CA ASP A 320 2.67 0.61 -3.51
C ASP A 320 1.59 1.67 -3.71
N GLN A 321 0.38 1.48 -3.17
CA GLN A 321 -0.68 2.49 -3.24
C GLN A 321 -0.24 3.82 -2.60
N VAL A 322 0.49 3.75 -1.48
CA VAL A 322 0.95 4.91 -0.72
C VAL A 322 2.07 5.60 -1.49
N ARG A 323 3.01 4.81 -2.05
CA ARG A 323 4.13 5.32 -2.86
C ARG A 323 3.63 6.08 -4.09
N PHE A 324 2.65 5.54 -4.81
CA PHE A 324 2.03 6.20 -5.96
C PHE A 324 1.23 7.45 -5.53
N ASP A 325 0.34 7.33 -4.55
CA ASP A 325 -0.53 8.43 -4.12
C ASP A 325 0.28 9.63 -3.60
N ILE A 326 1.35 9.41 -2.82
CA ILE A 326 2.22 10.50 -2.34
C ILE A 326 2.83 11.26 -3.51
N ALA A 327 3.45 10.55 -4.47
CA ALA A 327 4.09 11.18 -5.61
C ALA A 327 3.07 11.95 -6.48
N PHE A 328 1.88 11.39 -6.70
CA PHE A 328 0.84 12.03 -7.49
C PHE A 328 0.29 13.29 -6.80
N ASN A 329 0.01 13.23 -5.49
CA ASN A 329 -0.45 14.39 -4.73
C ASN A 329 0.58 15.52 -4.70
N ILE A 330 1.88 15.22 -4.75
CA ILE A 330 2.94 16.24 -4.77
C ILE A 330 3.12 16.83 -6.19
N LEU A 331 3.16 15.97 -7.21
CA LEU A 331 3.64 16.35 -8.55
C LEU A 331 2.53 16.77 -9.52
N ILE A 332 1.30 16.30 -9.29
CA ILE A 332 0.11 16.57 -10.11
C ILE A 332 -1.17 16.66 -9.24
N PRO A 333 -1.21 17.52 -8.19
CA PRO A 333 -2.32 17.62 -7.24
C PRO A 333 -3.69 17.92 -7.88
N GLU A 334 -3.70 18.50 -9.08
CA GLU A 334 -4.90 18.81 -9.85
C GLU A 334 -5.55 17.58 -10.50
N ALA A 335 -4.79 16.52 -10.75
CA ALA A 335 -5.30 15.30 -11.36
C ALA A 335 -5.99 14.43 -10.32
N THR A 336 -7.09 13.78 -10.72
CA THR A 336 -7.73 12.80 -9.84
C THR A 336 -7.01 11.47 -9.91
N ILE A 337 -6.65 10.96 -8.74
CA ILE A 337 -6.05 9.64 -8.60
C ILE A 337 -7.16 8.58 -8.64
N LEU A 338 -7.03 7.60 -9.54
CA LEU A 338 -7.93 6.47 -9.67
C LEU A 338 -7.20 5.17 -9.35
N ALA A 339 -7.70 4.39 -8.39
CA ALA A 339 -7.13 3.10 -8.05
C ALA A 339 -8.22 2.02 -8.10
N PRO A 340 -8.65 1.57 -9.30
CA PRO A 340 -9.87 0.77 -9.45
C PRO A 340 -9.90 -0.49 -8.57
N ILE A 341 -8.77 -1.18 -8.41
CA ILE A 341 -8.70 -2.41 -7.60
C ILE A 341 -8.90 -2.10 -6.11
N ARG A 342 -8.15 -1.13 -5.58
CA ARG A 342 -8.30 -0.62 -4.20
C ARG A 342 -9.72 -0.11 -3.97
N ASP A 343 -10.18 0.79 -4.82
CA ASP A 343 -11.40 1.54 -4.58
C ASP A 343 -12.62 0.61 -4.65
N HIS A 344 -12.68 -0.32 -5.60
CA HIS A 344 -13.80 -1.25 -5.75
C HIS A 344 -13.63 -2.56 -4.97
N HIS A 345 -12.53 -2.74 -4.22
CA HIS A 345 -12.20 -3.95 -3.47
C HIS A 345 -12.31 -5.20 -4.35
N VAL A 346 -11.75 -5.11 -5.56
CA VAL A 346 -11.83 -6.17 -6.56
C VAL A 346 -10.90 -7.30 -6.14
N SER A 347 -11.45 -8.50 -6.05
CA SER A 347 -10.64 -9.71 -5.83
C SER A 347 -10.10 -10.23 -7.16
N ARG A 348 -9.00 -10.97 -7.09
CA ARG A 348 -8.37 -11.60 -8.26
C ARG A 348 -9.33 -12.43 -9.11
N ASN A 349 -10.23 -13.19 -8.48
CA ASN A 349 -11.25 -13.96 -9.21
C ASN A 349 -12.24 -13.07 -9.96
N GLN A 350 -12.64 -11.94 -9.36
CA GLN A 350 -13.51 -10.96 -10.01
C GLN A 350 -12.82 -10.27 -11.19
N GLU A 351 -11.51 -10.00 -11.10
CA GLU A 351 -10.73 -9.47 -12.23
C GLU A 351 -10.75 -10.46 -13.40
N ILE A 352 -10.49 -11.74 -13.13
CA ILE A 352 -10.49 -12.82 -14.12
C ILE A 352 -11.87 -12.96 -14.78
N GLU A 353 -12.93 -13.03 -13.98
CA GLU A 353 -14.30 -13.14 -14.49
C GLU A 353 -14.70 -11.92 -15.32
N TYR A 354 -14.33 -10.72 -14.86
CA TYR A 354 -14.59 -9.48 -15.57
C TYR A 354 -13.88 -9.45 -16.92
N LEU A 355 -12.59 -9.79 -16.97
CA LEU A 355 -11.81 -9.80 -18.20
C LEU A 355 -12.33 -10.85 -19.19
N LYS A 356 -12.70 -12.05 -18.71
CA LYS A 356 -13.35 -13.09 -19.53
C LYS A 356 -14.67 -12.61 -20.13
N LYS A 357 -15.52 -11.96 -19.32
CA LYS A 357 -16.80 -11.40 -19.77
C LYS A 357 -16.61 -10.35 -20.88
N HIS A 358 -15.47 -9.65 -20.87
CA HIS A 358 -15.11 -8.66 -21.88
C HIS A 358 -14.23 -9.20 -23.02
N GLY A 359 -14.13 -10.53 -23.15
CA GLY A 359 -13.45 -11.20 -24.26
C GLY A 359 -11.92 -11.09 -24.24
N VAL A 360 -11.32 -10.83 -23.07
CA VAL A 360 -9.86 -10.76 -22.94
C VAL A 360 -9.29 -12.16 -22.72
N GLU A 361 -8.43 -12.60 -23.64
CA GLU A 361 -7.64 -13.82 -23.51
C GLU A 361 -6.35 -13.53 -22.73
N TYR A 362 -6.11 -14.26 -21.65
CA TYR A 362 -4.96 -14.09 -20.77
C TYR A 362 -4.46 -15.46 -20.27
N ASP A 363 -3.16 -15.60 -20.00
CA ASP A 363 -2.62 -16.80 -19.36
C ASP A 363 -2.93 -16.79 -17.85
N TRP A 364 -4.01 -17.48 -17.49
CA TRP A 364 -4.50 -17.55 -16.12
C TRP A 364 -3.62 -18.42 -15.20
N THR A 365 -2.66 -19.20 -15.73
CA THR A 365 -1.80 -20.09 -14.92
C THR A 365 -0.61 -19.38 -14.29
N ARG A 366 -0.10 -18.32 -14.93
CA ARG A 366 0.90 -17.38 -14.37
C ARG A 366 0.37 -16.54 -13.18
N ALA A 367 -0.87 -16.74 -12.76
CA ALA A 367 -1.54 -15.89 -11.77
C ALA A 367 -1.21 -16.21 -10.30
N GLN A 368 -0.38 -17.22 -10.00
CA GLN A 368 -0.14 -17.67 -8.62
C GLN A 368 0.86 -16.81 -7.83
N TYR A 369 1.89 -16.29 -8.50
CA TYR A 369 2.87 -15.38 -7.91
C TYR A 369 2.83 -14.04 -8.62
N SER A 370 3.01 -12.96 -7.85
CA SER A 370 3.26 -11.62 -8.37
C SER A 370 4.76 -11.40 -8.42
N LEU A 371 5.28 -11.15 -9.62
CA LEU A 371 6.70 -10.91 -9.87
C LEU A 371 6.90 -9.45 -10.27
N ASN A 372 7.76 -8.75 -9.53
CA ASN A 372 8.26 -7.43 -9.95
C ASN A 372 9.75 -7.58 -10.21
N LYS A 373 10.18 -7.34 -11.44
CA LYS A 373 11.58 -7.42 -11.86
C LYS A 373 12.07 -6.04 -12.26
N GLY A 374 13.16 -5.59 -11.65
CA GLY A 374 13.83 -4.34 -11.98
C GLY A 374 15.33 -4.53 -12.13
N LEU A 375 16.06 -3.43 -12.36
CA LEU A 375 17.52 -3.45 -12.43
C LEU A 375 18.19 -3.90 -11.12
N TRP A 376 17.55 -3.62 -9.98
CA TRP A 376 18.12 -3.85 -8.64
C TRP A 376 17.58 -5.12 -7.96
N GLY A 377 17.16 -6.12 -8.75
CA GLY A 377 16.65 -7.41 -8.29
C GLY A 377 15.16 -7.61 -8.61
N ALA A 378 14.64 -8.75 -8.15
CA ALA A 378 13.24 -9.13 -8.32
C ALA A 378 12.57 -9.45 -6.97
N THR A 379 11.30 -9.11 -6.82
CA THR A 379 10.47 -9.47 -5.66
C THR A 379 9.35 -10.41 -6.08
N ILE A 380 9.01 -11.32 -5.17
CA ILE A 380 8.04 -12.40 -5.35
C ILE A 380 7.03 -12.32 -4.21
N GLY A 381 5.76 -12.14 -4.55
CA GLY A 381 4.65 -12.20 -3.60
C GLY A 381 3.63 -13.26 -3.99
N GLY A 382 2.88 -13.77 -3.01
CA GLY A 382 1.83 -14.77 -3.20
C GLY A 382 2.13 -16.10 -2.53
N ARG A 383 1.08 -16.93 -2.39
CA ARG A 383 1.13 -18.29 -1.83
C ARG A 383 1.94 -18.40 -0.53
N GLU A 384 3.14 -18.95 -0.57
CA GLU A 384 4.00 -19.21 0.61
C GLU A 384 4.41 -17.92 1.33
N THR A 385 4.35 -16.77 0.66
CA THR A 385 4.62 -15.49 1.32
C THR A 385 3.49 -15.04 2.25
N PHE A 386 2.30 -15.65 2.19
CA PHE A 386 1.20 -15.37 3.11
C PHE A 386 1.31 -16.11 4.45
N THR A 387 2.24 -17.05 4.58
CA THR A 387 2.55 -17.74 5.84
C THR A 387 3.92 -17.30 6.34
N SER A 388 4.27 -17.59 7.60
CA SER A 388 5.58 -17.26 8.16
C SER A 388 6.58 -18.43 8.14
N SER A 389 6.12 -19.64 7.82
CA SER A 389 6.89 -20.88 7.99
C SER A 389 7.35 -21.53 6.70
N GLU A 390 6.84 -21.10 5.54
CA GLU A 390 7.12 -21.76 4.25
C GLU A 390 8.24 -21.04 3.48
N TRP A 391 8.94 -21.79 2.63
CA TRP A 391 9.96 -21.28 1.70
C TRP A 391 9.42 -21.28 0.27
N LEU A 392 9.92 -20.38 -0.58
CA LEU A 392 9.51 -20.30 -1.98
C LEU A 392 10.07 -21.46 -2.80
N PRO A 393 9.25 -22.15 -3.61
CA PRO A 393 9.73 -23.23 -4.45
C PRO A 393 10.56 -22.70 -5.63
N GLU A 394 11.41 -23.54 -6.23
CA GLU A 394 12.34 -23.12 -7.31
C GLU A 394 11.61 -22.46 -8.47
N GLU A 395 10.41 -22.95 -8.82
CA GLU A 395 9.56 -22.44 -9.89
C GLU A 395 9.14 -20.98 -9.70
N ALA A 396 9.08 -20.50 -8.46
CA ALA A 396 8.67 -19.14 -8.11
C ALA A 396 9.75 -18.11 -8.44
N PHE A 397 11.04 -18.50 -8.42
CA PHE A 397 12.14 -17.61 -8.74
C PHE A 397 12.22 -17.34 -10.27
N PRO A 398 12.50 -16.10 -10.70
CA PRO A 398 12.52 -15.77 -12.13
C PRO A 398 13.75 -16.36 -12.83
N THR A 399 14.91 -16.36 -12.18
CA THR A 399 16.13 -17.01 -12.71
C THR A 399 16.15 -18.44 -12.24
N ARG A 400 16.34 -19.39 -13.16
CA ARG A 400 16.50 -20.81 -12.81
C ARG A 400 17.94 -21.08 -12.35
N PHE A 401 18.09 -21.91 -11.32
CA PHE A 401 19.41 -22.39 -10.92
C PHE A 401 20.07 -23.12 -12.09
N ASN A 402 21.23 -22.61 -12.52
CA ASN A 402 21.98 -23.15 -13.66
C ASN A 402 23.47 -22.77 -13.56
N ALA A 403 24.05 -22.91 -12.37
CA ALA A 403 25.46 -22.57 -12.15
C ALA A 403 26.40 -23.71 -12.52
N GLY A 404 27.57 -23.32 -13.08
CA GLY A 404 28.73 -24.19 -13.25
C GLY A 404 29.60 -24.26 -11.99
N ALA A 405 30.90 -24.56 -12.18
CA ALA A 405 31.87 -24.56 -11.08
C ALA A 405 31.98 -23.18 -10.40
N PRO A 406 32.35 -23.11 -9.11
CA PRO A 406 32.64 -21.85 -8.44
C PRO A 406 33.67 -21.02 -9.21
N GLN A 407 33.49 -19.70 -9.22
CA GLN A 407 34.37 -18.77 -9.93
C GLN A 407 34.70 -17.56 -9.06
N THR A 408 35.86 -16.94 -9.30
CA THR A 408 36.21 -15.67 -8.67
C THR A 408 36.00 -14.56 -9.68
N VAL A 409 35.33 -13.50 -9.26
CA VAL A 409 35.15 -12.27 -10.02
C VAL A 409 35.78 -11.11 -9.26
N GLU A 410 36.20 -10.09 -9.99
CA GLU A 410 36.78 -8.87 -9.43
C GLU A 410 35.93 -7.67 -9.78
N LEU A 411 35.48 -6.91 -8.78
CA LEU A 411 34.63 -5.74 -8.97
C LEU A 411 35.46 -4.47 -8.83
N HIS A 412 35.38 -3.57 -9.81
CA HIS A 412 36.16 -2.34 -9.86
C HIS A 412 35.26 -1.15 -9.52
N PHE A 413 35.67 -0.38 -8.51
CA PHE A 413 34.95 0.79 -8.01
C PHE A 413 35.77 2.06 -8.20
N LYS A 414 35.08 3.13 -8.58
CA LYS A 414 35.63 4.48 -8.66
C LYS A 414 34.67 5.43 -7.94
N GLN A 415 35.15 6.04 -6.87
CA GLN A 415 34.36 6.94 -6.02
C GLN A 415 33.01 6.33 -5.62
N GLY A 416 33.04 5.08 -5.15
CA GLY A 416 31.86 4.30 -4.73
C GLY A 416 31.06 3.66 -5.87
N GLU A 417 31.25 4.08 -7.12
CA GLU A 417 30.48 3.58 -8.27
C GLU A 417 31.17 2.38 -8.92
N LEU A 418 30.40 1.32 -9.19
CA LEU A 418 30.87 0.15 -9.93
C LEU A 418 31.03 0.50 -11.41
N PHE A 419 32.22 0.30 -11.95
CA PHE A 419 32.51 0.59 -13.37
C PHE A 419 33.20 -0.56 -14.10
N GLY A 420 33.57 -1.64 -13.42
CA GLY A 420 34.25 -2.77 -14.05
C GLY A 420 34.06 -4.10 -13.33
N ILE A 421 34.08 -5.18 -14.10
CA ILE A 421 34.00 -6.57 -13.61
C ILE A 421 35.01 -7.41 -14.39
N ASN A 422 36.02 -7.94 -13.69
CA ASN A 422 37.22 -8.53 -14.30
C ASN A 422 37.85 -7.54 -15.29
N ASP A 423 38.12 -7.98 -16.53
CA ASP A 423 38.67 -7.14 -17.59
C ASP A 423 37.61 -6.28 -18.32
N ALA A 424 36.32 -6.46 -18.02
CA ALA A 424 35.25 -5.71 -18.68
C ALA A 424 34.98 -4.38 -17.97
N LEU A 425 35.16 -3.27 -18.67
CA LEU A 425 34.88 -1.92 -18.20
C LEU A 425 33.59 -1.36 -18.83
N PHE A 426 32.86 -0.57 -18.05
CA PHE A 426 31.58 0.00 -18.41
C PHE A 426 31.58 1.50 -18.10
N ASP A 427 31.24 2.31 -19.11
CA ASP A 427 30.99 3.75 -18.91
C ASP A 427 29.62 3.98 -18.23
N ASP A 428 28.71 3.02 -18.36
CA ASP A 428 27.38 3.03 -17.77
C ASP A 428 27.27 1.98 -16.65
N PRO A 429 27.14 2.40 -15.38
CA PRO A 429 26.99 1.49 -14.24
C PRO A 429 25.77 0.56 -14.34
N VAL A 430 24.73 0.94 -15.07
CA VAL A 430 23.57 0.08 -15.33
C VAL A 430 24.02 -1.19 -16.04
N GLN A 431 24.88 -1.06 -17.05
CA GLN A 431 25.41 -2.20 -17.81
C GLN A 431 26.32 -3.07 -16.94
N ALA A 432 27.10 -2.47 -16.04
CA ALA A 432 27.90 -3.21 -15.08
C ALA A 432 27.02 -4.07 -14.15
N ILE A 433 25.93 -3.51 -13.62
CA ILE A 433 24.96 -4.25 -12.78
C ILE A 433 24.33 -5.41 -13.56
N GLN A 434 23.85 -5.15 -14.77
CA GLN A 434 23.25 -6.18 -15.63
C GLN A 434 24.24 -7.28 -15.99
N TYR A 435 25.50 -6.92 -16.23
CA TYR A 435 26.57 -7.87 -16.51
C TYR A 435 26.87 -8.75 -15.29
N LEU A 436 26.96 -8.16 -14.09
CA LEU A 436 27.13 -8.92 -12.86
C LEU A 436 25.95 -9.86 -12.60
N GLU A 437 24.72 -9.41 -12.81
CA GLU A 437 23.51 -10.21 -12.61
C GLU A 437 23.50 -11.42 -13.55
N LYS A 438 23.93 -11.24 -14.80
CA LYS A 438 24.07 -12.35 -15.77
C LYS A 438 25.08 -13.42 -15.32
N ILE A 439 26.14 -13.02 -14.62
CA ILE A 439 27.17 -13.94 -14.11
C ILE A 439 26.73 -14.61 -12.80
N ALA A 440 26.18 -13.82 -11.87
CA ALA A 440 25.89 -14.26 -10.51
C ALA A 440 24.51 -14.89 -10.33
N GLY A 441 23.50 -14.45 -11.09
CA GLY A 441 22.13 -14.96 -11.03
C GLY A 441 22.01 -16.49 -11.18
N PRO A 442 22.71 -17.14 -12.14
CA PRO A 442 22.68 -18.60 -12.28
C PRO A 442 23.13 -19.38 -11.04
N TYR A 443 23.90 -18.76 -10.13
CA TYR A 443 24.31 -19.36 -8.85
C TYR A 443 23.22 -19.31 -7.77
N ALA A 444 22.04 -18.76 -8.05
CA ALA A 444 20.96 -18.57 -7.07
C ALA A 444 21.41 -17.76 -5.83
N ILE A 445 22.36 -16.84 -6.03
CA ILE A 445 22.84 -15.93 -4.99
C ILE A 445 21.77 -14.87 -4.72
N GLY A 446 21.57 -14.52 -3.45
CA GLY A 446 20.68 -13.45 -3.04
C GLY A 446 19.20 -13.76 -3.16
N ARG A 447 18.84 -15.05 -3.17
CA ARG A 447 17.48 -15.52 -2.93
C ARG A 447 17.21 -15.56 -1.43
N ASP A 448 16.24 -14.79 -0.96
CA ASP A 448 15.87 -14.75 0.46
C ASP A 448 14.41 -14.31 0.66
N LEU A 449 13.96 -14.33 1.91
CA LEU A 449 12.66 -13.84 2.36
C LEU A 449 12.86 -12.65 3.30
N HIS A 450 11.99 -11.67 3.19
CA HIS A 450 12.01 -10.48 4.03
C HIS A 450 10.65 -10.28 4.69
N VAL A 451 10.67 -9.94 5.98
CA VAL A 451 9.49 -9.53 6.74
C VAL A 451 9.73 -8.11 7.26
N ASP A 452 8.76 -7.24 7.03
CA ASP A 452 8.84 -5.84 7.49
C ASP A 452 7.49 -5.28 7.86
N ASP A 453 7.51 -4.13 8.53
CA ASP A 453 6.32 -3.34 8.81
C ASP A 453 5.97 -2.47 7.60
N THR A 454 4.75 -2.61 7.10
CA THR A 454 4.17 -1.75 6.06
C THR A 454 3.89 -0.36 6.62
N THR A 455 3.82 0.64 5.73
CA THR A 455 3.50 2.03 6.09
C THR A 455 2.09 2.16 6.71
N ILE A 456 1.21 1.18 6.48
CA ILE A 456 -0.14 1.12 7.06
C ILE A 456 -0.22 0.32 8.38
N GLY A 457 0.92 -0.15 8.92
CA GLY A 457 1.01 -0.73 10.26
C GLY A 457 0.74 -2.24 10.36
N ILE A 458 0.74 -2.97 9.25
CA ILE A 458 0.70 -4.45 9.23
C ILE A 458 2.05 -5.02 8.84
N LYS A 459 2.32 -6.29 9.20
CA LYS A 459 3.51 -7.00 8.70
C LYS A 459 3.24 -7.57 7.32
N ASP A 460 4.22 -7.43 6.44
CA ASP A 460 4.23 -8.05 5.12
C ASP A 460 5.46 -8.94 4.97
N ARG A 461 5.34 -9.98 4.15
CA ARG A 461 6.41 -10.92 3.84
C ARG A 461 6.52 -11.07 2.33
N ILE A 462 7.73 -10.88 1.83
CA ILE A 462 8.06 -11.03 0.41
C ILE A 462 9.25 -11.95 0.24
N GLY A 463 9.32 -12.64 -0.89
CA GLY A 463 10.58 -13.19 -1.37
C GLY A 463 11.28 -12.25 -2.33
N PHE A 464 12.58 -12.43 -2.49
CA PHE A 464 13.33 -11.69 -3.48
C PHE A 464 14.51 -12.50 -4.01
N GLU A 465 15.00 -12.10 -5.18
CA GLU A 465 16.24 -12.54 -5.80
C GLU A 465 17.04 -11.30 -6.22
N ALA A 466 18.24 -11.12 -5.66
CA ALA A 466 19.04 -9.92 -5.84
C ALA A 466 20.55 -10.22 -5.82
N ALA A 467 21.02 -11.01 -6.79
CA ALA A 467 22.41 -11.48 -6.84
C ALA A 467 23.41 -10.33 -6.96
N ALA A 468 23.31 -9.51 -8.00
CA ALA A 468 24.19 -8.36 -8.21
C ALA A 468 24.08 -7.32 -7.08
N PRO A 469 22.88 -6.87 -6.65
CA PRO A 469 22.74 -5.93 -5.53
C PRO A 469 23.49 -6.34 -4.26
N LEU A 470 23.31 -7.59 -3.80
CA LEU A 470 23.95 -8.04 -2.55
C LEU A 470 25.47 -8.15 -2.68
N ILE A 471 25.97 -8.61 -3.83
CA ILE A 471 27.41 -8.69 -4.09
C ILE A 471 28.01 -7.28 -4.13
N ILE A 472 27.37 -6.34 -4.85
CA ILE A 472 27.85 -4.96 -4.99
C ILE A 472 27.86 -4.28 -3.62
N ILE A 473 26.76 -4.34 -2.87
CA ILE A 473 26.67 -3.73 -1.53
C ILE A 473 27.75 -4.30 -0.62
N LYS A 474 27.96 -5.62 -0.63
CA LYS A 474 28.95 -6.24 0.25
C LYS A 474 30.39 -5.96 -0.17
N ALA A 475 30.66 -5.89 -1.47
CA ALA A 475 31.97 -5.51 -2.00
C ALA A 475 32.29 -4.03 -1.71
N HIS A 476 31.32 -3.14 -1.96
CA HIS A 476 31.41 -1.72 -1.63
C HIS A 476 31.66 -1.49 -0.14
N HIS A 477 30.86 -2.14 0.73
CA HIS A 477 31.08 -2.11 2.18
C HIS A 477 32.47 -2.65 2.57
N ALA A 478 32.98 -3.68 1.88
CA ALA A 478 34.34 -4.16 2.13
C ALA A 478 35.39 -3.07 1.81
N LEU A 479 35.28 -2.44 0.65
CA LEU A 479 36.18 -1.37 0.20
C LEU A 479 36.15 -0.15 1.12
N GLU A 480 34.98 0.27 1.59
CA GLU A 480 34.84 1.42 2.48
C GLU A 480 35.58 1.25 3.81
N LYS A 481 35.66 0.03 4.35
CA LYS A 481 36.44 -0.23 5.58
C LYS A 481 37.94 0.04 5.40
N HIS A 482 38.42 -0.03 4.16
CA HIS A 482 39.80 0.29 3.80
C HIS A 482 39.95 1.77 3.45
N ALA A 483 38.90 2.47 3.01
CA ALA A 483 39.01 3.85 2.52
C ALA A 483 38.50 4.94 3.50
N LEU A 484 37.68 4.57 4.49
CA LEU A 484 37.00 5.49 5.40
C LEU A 484 37.42 5.31 6.85
N THR A 485 37.44 6.41 7.59
CA THR A 485 37.71 6.40 9.03
C THR A 485 36.53 5.83 9.84
N LYS A 486 36.80 5.39 11.08
CA LYS A 486 35.79 4.88 12.01
C LYS A 486 34.54 5.76 12.13
N TRP A 487 34.72 7.08 12.25
CA TRP A 487 33.60 7.99 12.48
C TRP A 487 32.84 8.35 11.21
N GLN A 488 33.49 8.32 10.04
CA GLN A 488 32.80 8.41 8.76
C GLN A 488 31.87 7.21 8.57
N LEU A 489 32.38 5.99 8.79
CA LEU A 489 31.58 4.76 8.73
C LEU A 489 30.40 4.83 9.70
N TYR A 490 30.65 5.17 10.97
CA TYR A 490 29.61 5.26 12.00
C TYR A 490 28.45 6.17 11.59
N TRP A 491 28.72 7.42 11.17
CA TRP A 491 27.66 8.36 10.81
C TRP A 491 26.97 8.01 9.50
N LYS A 492 27.74 7.52 8.52
CA LYS A 492 27.20 7.06 7.24
C LYS A 492 26.18 5.95 7.43
N ASP A 493 26.48 4.97 8.28
CA ASP A 493 25.59 3.83 8.54
C ASP A 493 24.26 4.27 9.19
N GLN A 494 24.31 5.23 10.12
CA GLN A 494 23.09 5.78 10.75
C GLN A 494 22.20 6.49 9.71
N LEU A 495 22.80 7.35 8.90
CA LEU A 495 22.09 8.11 7.87
C LEU A 495 21.55 7.18 6.78
N ALA A 496 22.33 6.18 6.36
CA ALA A 496 21.93 5.23 5.34
C ALA A 496 20.76 4.34 5.79
N ASN A 497 20.74 3.90 7.05
CA ASN A 497 19.63 3.11 7.60
C ASN A 497 18.31 3.90 7.54
N TRP A 498 18.37 5.17 7.96
CA TRP A 498 17.21 6.06 7.92
C TRP A 498 16.79 6.41 6.49
N TYR A 499 17.75 6.71 5.62
CA TYR A 499 17.53 6.97 4.19
C TYR A 499 16.84 5.79 3.49
N GLY A 500 17.29 4.56 3.77
CA GLY A 500 16.66 3.34 3.25
C GLY A 500 15.22 3.16 3.74
N THR A 501 14.94 3.53 5.00
CA THR A 501 13.57 3.50 5.54
C THR A 501 12.66 4.50 4.83
N MET A 502 13.12 5.74 4.63
CA MET A 502 12.36 6.76 3.89
C MET A 502 12.09 6.36 2.43
N LEU A 503 13.08 5.76 1.76
CA LEU A 503 12.88 5.18 0.42
C LEU A 503 11.83 4.07 0.43
N HIS A 504 11.92 3.15 1.40
CA HIS A 504 10.96 2.06 1.52
C HIS A 504 9.52 2.56 1.71
N GLU A 505 9.33 3.61 2.50
CA GLU A 505 8.03 4.22 2.81
C GLU A 505 7.54 5.22 1.74
N GLY A 506 8.28 5.41 0.64
CA GLY A 506 7.88 6.31 -0.45
C GLY A 506 8.13 7.79 -0.19
N GLN A 507 8.90 8.14 0.84
CA GLN A 507 9.15 9.52 1.27
C GLN A 507 10.37 10.17 0.59
N TYR A 508 10.74 9.70 -0.60
CA TYR A 508 11.91 10.15 -1.35
C TYR A 508 11.95 11.66 -1.67
N LEU A 509 10.77 12.26 -1.87
CA LEU A 509 10.62 13.67 -2.24
C LEU A 509 10.84 14.63 -1.06
N ASP A 510 11.05 14.12 0.16
CA ASP A 510 11.41 14.97 1.29
C ASP A 510 12.80 15.62 1.07
N PRO A 511 12.95 16.95 1.28
CA PRO A 511 14.22 17.65 1.10
C PRO A 511 15.40 17.04 1.89
N VAL A 512 15.16 16.43 3.05
CA VAL A 512 16.20 15.79 3.85
C VAL A 512 16.90 14.66 3.10
N MET A 513 16.22 14.01 2.14
CA MET A 513 16.82 12.99 1.29
C MET A 513 18.01 13.56 0.51
N ARG A 514 17.89 14.78 -0.04
CA ARG A 514 18.99 15.47 -0.74
C ARG A 514 20.16 15.80 0.19
N ASN A 515 19.86 16.14 1.45
CA ASN A 515 20.89 16.45 2.44
C ASN A 515 21.71 15.20 2.78
N ILE A 516 21.05 14.05 2.96
CA ILE A 516 21.73 12.79 3.22
C ILE A 516 22.53 12.32 2.00
N GLU A 517 21.97 12.42 0.80
CA GLU A 517 22.68 12.09 -0.45
C GLU A 517 23.96 12.91 -0.61
N SER A 518 23.94 14.20 -0.25
CA SER A 518 25.14 15.06 -0.27
C SER A 518 26.23 14.54 0.67
N PHE A 519 25.84 14.06 1.86
CA PHE A 519 26.77 13.41 2.80
C PHE A 519 27.31 12.11 2.21
N LEU A 520 26.43 11.26 1.67
CA LEU A 520 26.80 9.97 1.09
C LEU A 520 27.78 10.15 -0.07
N GLU A 521 27.52 11.08 -0.98
CA GLU A 521 28.43 11.42 -2.08
C GLU A 521 29.79 11.90 -1.60
N ASN A 522 29.83 12.79 -0.61
CA ASN A 522 31.10 13.29 -0.08
C ASN A 522 31.93 12.17 0.56
N ALA A 523 31.28 11.21 1.22
CA ALA A 523 31.95 10.06 1.80
C ALA A 523 32.65 9.18 0.74
N GLN A 524 32.22 9.20 -0.52
CA GLN A 524 32.75 8.32 -1.55
C GLN A 524 34.05 8.80 -2.22
N GLN A 525 34.56 10.00 -1.91
CA GLN A 525 35.71 10.61 -2.62
C GLN A 525 36.93 9.69 -2.76
N ASN A 526 37.23 8.87 -1.74
CA ASN A 526 38.38 7.96 -1.71
C ASN A 526 37.99 6.47 -1.87
N VAL A 527 36.71 6.16 -2.07
CA VAL A 527 36.22 4.78 -2.17
C VAL A 527 36.46 4.27 -3.59
N SER A 528 37.72 4.06 -3.94
CA SER A 528 38.14 3.55 -5.26
C SER A 528 39.06 2.35 -5.08
N GLY A 529 38.91 1.33 -5.90
CA GLY A 529 39.70 0.10 -5.77
C GLY A 529 39.03 -1.11 -6.40
N MET A 530 39.61 -2.27 -6.14
CA MET A 530 39.20 -3.57 -6.66
C MET A 530 38.84 -4.50 -5.50
N VAL A 531 37.76 -5.26 -5.65
CA VAL A 531 37.30 -6.22 -4.64
C VAL A 531 37.12 -7.59 -5.27
N SER A 532 37.87 -8.58 -4.79
CA SER A 532 37.77 -9.96 -5.28
C SER A 532 36.66 -10.70 -4.54
N VAL A 533 35.77 -11.35 -5.28
CA VAL A 533 34.58 -12.04 -4.77
C VAL A 533 34.53 -13.47 -5.33
N HIS A 534 34.43 -14.45 -4.44
CA HIS A 534 34.19 -15.84 -4.81
C HIS A 534 32.69 -16.12 -4.92
N LEU A 535 32.23 -16.64 -6.06
CA LEU A 535 30.86 -17.04 -6.33
C LEU A 535 30.75 -18.56 -6.30
N ALA A 536 29.79 -19.07 -5.54
CA ALA A 536 29.45 -20.49 -5.48
C ALA A 536 27.92 -20.65 -5.38
N PRO A 537 27.36 -21.85 -5.64
CA PRO A 537 25.92 -22.06 -5.51
C PRO A 537 25.39 -21.56 -4.15
N TYR A 538 24.38 -20.68 -4.21
CA TYR A 538 23.69 -20.05 -3.08
C TYR A 538 24.53 -19.16 -2.15
N ARG A 539 25.80 -18.88 -2.48
CA ARG A 539 26.68 -18.08 -1.61
C ARG A 539 27.75 -17.29 -2.36
N PHE A 540 28.23 -16.23 -1.73
CA PHE A 540 29.43 -15.53 -2.17
C PHE A 540 30.32 -15.21 -0.97
N GLN A 541 31.60 -14.96 -1.23
CA GLN A 541 32.58 -14.60 -0.20
C GLN A 541 33.49 -13.47 -0.71
N ILE A 542 33.67 -12.42 0.10
CA ILE A 542 34.68 -11.40 -0.18
C ILE A 542 36.04 -11.99 0.16
N LEU A 543 36.96 -12.01 -0.80
CA LEU A 543 38.30 -12.57 -0.66
C LEU A 543 39.33 -11.52 -0.25
N GLY A 544 39.24 -10.32 -0.83
CA GLY A 544 40.23 -9.28 -0.61
C GLY A 544 39.86 -7.96 -1.26
N VAL A 545 40.56 -6.91 -0.84
CA VAL A 545 40.41 -5.53 -1.32
C VAL A 545 41.79 -5.02 -1.72
N THR A 546 41.87 -4.32 -2.85
CA THR A 546 43.03 -3.52 -3.24
C THR A 546 42.58 -2.09 -3.48
N SER A 547 43.22 -1.12 -2.84
CA SER A 547 42.88 0.30 -3.01
C SER A 547 44.12 1.18 -2.95
N PRO A 548 44.22 2.24 -3.77
CA PRO A 548 45.24 3.28 -3.60
C PRO A 548 45.04 4.11 -2.31
N HIS A 549 43.89 3.97 -1.64
CA HIS A 549 43.56 4.67 -0.40
C HIS A 549 43.46 3.73 0.80
N ASP A 550 44.10 2.57 0.75
CA ASP A 550 44.01 1.56 1.81
C ASP A 550 44.64 2.03 3.14
N LEU A 551 43.77 2.35 4.11
CA LEU A 551 44.13 2.74 5.48
C LEU A 551 44.69 1.57 6.31
N MET A 552 44.62 0.33 5.81
CA MET A 552 45.28 -0.84 6.39
C MET A 552 46.74 -0.98 5.93
N SER A 553 47.24 -0.08 5.07
CA SER A 553 48.57 -0.14 4.46
C SER A 553 49.65 -0.65 5.42
N PRO A 554 50.42 -1.70 5.04
CA PRO A 554 51.51 -2.26 5.84
C PRO A 554 52.55 -1.24 6.31
N GLU A 555 52.66 -0.09 5.62
CA GLU A 555 53.54 1.02 6.02
C GLU A 555 53.18 1.57 7.41
N PHE A 556 51.90 1.57 7.79
CA PHE A 556 51.42 2.03 9.09
C PHE A 556 51.09 0.88 10.05
N SER A 557 50.78 -0.29 9.50
CA SER A 557 50.26 -1.44 10.23
C SER A 557 51.28 -2.56 10.44
N ALA A 558 52.57 -2.30 10.22
CA ALA A 558 53.65 -3.25 10.52
C ALA A 558 53.56 -3.75 11.97
N TYR A 559 52.83 -4.85 12.13
CA TYR A 559 52.63 -5.65 13.34
C TYR A 559 53.92 -6.39 13.75
N ASN A 560 55.07 -5.85 13.37
CA ASN A 560 56.39 -6.28 13.78
C ASN A 560 56.91 -5.30 14.83
N GLU A 561 56.36 -5.44 16.05
CA GLU A 561 56.95 -5.09 17.35
C GLU A 561 57.30 -3.62 17.68
N ALA A 562 57.25 -2.67 16.74
CA ALA A 562 57.47 -1.25 17.04
C ALA A 562 56.65 -0.30 16.16
N SER A 563 55.61 0.32 16.74
CA SER A 563 55.01 1.51 16.14
C SER A 563 56.01 2.67 16.23
N HIS A 564 56.27 3.33 15.10
CA HIS A 564 57.12 4.52 15.04
C HIS A 564 56.32 5.81 15.26
N SER A 565 54.99 5.71 15.37
CA SER A 565 54.06 6.86 15.38
C SER A 565 53.52 7.23 16.76
N TRP A 566 53.56 6.33 17.75
CA TRP A 566 53.17 6.61 19.14
C TRP A 566 53.88 5.64 20.11
N THR A 567 54.05 6.07 21.36
CA THR A 567 54.72 5.27 22.40
C THR A 567 53.74 4.46 23.25
N ALA A 568 54.26 3.48 23.99
CA ALA A 568 53.48 2.75 25.00
C ALA A 568 53.00 3.64 26.17
N GLU A 569 53.67 4.77 26.43
CA GLU A 569 53.22 5.75 27.42
C GLU A 569 52.00 6.52 26.94
N ASP A 570 51.99 6.94 25.66
CA ASP A 570 50.84 7.61 25.05
C ASP A 570 49.59 6.74 25.11
N THR A 571 49.71 5.46 24.78
CA THR A 571 48.58 4.51 24.86
C THR A 571 48.08 4.34 26.30
N ARG A 572 48.99 4.24 27.29
CA ARG A 572 48.60 4.15 28.71
C ARG A 572 47.89 5.42 29.19
N GLY A 573 48.40 6.59 28.82
CA GLY A 573 47.78 7.88 29.14
C GLY A 573 46.39 8.01 28.53
N PHE A 574 46.26 7.68 27.24
CA PHE A 574 44.99 7.72 26.52
C PHE A 574 43.95 6.76 27.12
N ALA A 575 44.34 5.51 27.40
CA ALA A 575 43.45 4.54 28.05
C ALA A 575 42.96 5.03 29.41
N LYS A 576 43.85 5.61 30.23
CA LYS A 576 43.49 6.22 31.52
C LYS A 576 42.48 7.35 31.38
N MET A 577 42.63 8.20 30.36
CA MET A 577 41.71 9.31 30.09
C MET A 577 40.36 8.85 29.57
N LEU A 578 40.31 7.88 28.65
CA LEU A 578 39.07 7.27 28.20
C LEU A 578 38.31 6.58 29.34
N ALA A 579 39.02 5.94 30.27
CA ALA A 579 38.41 5.24 31.40
C ALA A 579 37.82 6.19 32.47
N ASN A 580 38.25 7.45 32.51
CA ASN A 580 37.90 8.40 33.58
C ASN A 580 36.38 8.62 33.76
N PRO A 581 35.57 8.96 32.74
CA PRO A 581 34.13 9.13 32.91
C PRO A 581 33.43 7.86 33.42
N TYR A 582 33.81 6.68 32.94
CA TYR A 582 33.28 5.40 33.42
C TYR A 582 33.66 5.14 34.88
N THR A 583 34.91 5.42 35.24
CA THR A 583 35.42 5.31 36.62
C THR A 583 34.61 6.17 37.59
N ILE A 584 34.28 7.41 37.19
CA ILE A 584 33.45 8.32 37.98
C ILE A 584 32.04 7.73 38.14
N TYR A 585 31.41 7.29 37.04
CA TYR A 585 30.08 6.67 37.07
C TYR A 585 30.00 5.50 38.06
N TYR A 586 30.97 4.58 38.01
CA TYR A 586 30.97 3.40 38.89
C TYR A 586 31.25 3.74 40.35
N LYS A 587 32.16 4.68 40.61
CA LYS A 587 32.44 5.14 41.98
C LYS A 587 31.24 5.83 42.63
N VAL A 588 30.47 6.60 41.86
CA VAL A 588 29.29 7.31 42.35
C VAL A 588 28.12 6.34 42.55
N ASN A 589 27.82 5.51 41.55
CA ASN A 589 26.58 4.72 41.54
C ASN A 589 26.69 3.34 42.20
N LYS A 590 27.91 2.86 42.51
CA LYS A 590 28.18 1.55 43.13
C LYS A 590 27.23 0.44 42.63
N PRO A 591 27.06 0.23 41.31
CA PRO A 591 26.20 -0.84 40.84
C PRO A 591 26.69 -2.18 41.42
N ASN A 592 25.75 -3.07 41.78
CA ASN A 592 26.09 -4.42 42.25
C ASN A 592 27.07 -5.06 41.26
N ALA A 593 28.03 -5.81 41.81
CA ALA A 593 29.29 -6.22 41.19
C ALA A 593 29.16 -7.28 40.08
N ASP A 594 28.22 -7.11 39.15
CA ASP A 594 28.10 -7.90 37.92
C ASP A 594 28.49 -7.07 36.67
N ILE A 595 29.39 -6.10 36.87
CA ILE A 595 30.20 -5.45 35.83
C ILE A 595 31.66 -5.60 36.23
#